data_AF-A0A8C2CPA5-F1
#
_entry.id   AF-A0A8C2CPA5-F1
#
_cell.length_a   1.000
_cell.length_b   1.000
_cell.length_c   1.000
_cell.angle_alpha   90.00
_cell.angle_beta   90.00
_cell.angle_gamma   90.00
#
_symmetry.space_group_name_H-M   'P 1'
#
loop_
_entity.id
_entity.type
_entity.pdbx_description
1 polymer ?
#
loop_
_entity_poly.entity_id
_entity_poly.type
_entity_poly.pdbx_seq_one_letter_code
_entity_poly.pdbx_strand_id
1 'polypeptide(L)'
;MIVADKNCSKIHYISPNIYCCGAGTAADTEMTTQIISSNLELHSLSTGRLPRVATANRMLKQMLFSLIHCSSNNDAAACVDQEEEAKRLVRDAIAAGIFNDLGSGSNIDLCVITKGKVDYLRPHDVANKKGVRTGSYRYKHGTTGVLTKTVAPLNLEVVEESVQTMDTS
;
A
#
# COMPACT_ATOMS: atom_id res chain seq x y z
N MET A 1 21.90 8.97 -1.30
CA MET A 1 20.52 8.56 -0.97
C MET A 1 20.50 7.05 -0.77
N ILE A 2 19.88 6.53 0.29
CA ILE A 2 19.75 5.09 0.56
C ILE A 2 18.30 4.71 0.29
N VAL A 3 18.07 3.68 -0.53
CA VAL A 3 16.73 3.14 -0.77
C VAL A 3 16.42 2.11 0.32
N ALA A 4 15.50 2.45 1.24
CA ALA A 4 15.15 1.60 2.38
C ALA A 4 14.27 0.40 1.97
N ASP A 5 13.24 0.64 1.17
CA ASP A 5 12.34 -0.39 0.63
C ASP A 5 12.14 -0.17 -0.87
N LYS A 6 12.17 -1.26 -1.63
CA LYS A 6 11.95 -1.26 -3.08
C LYS A 6 10.50 -1.53 -3.45
N ASN A 7 9.66 -2.05 -2.56
CA ASN A 7 8.29 -2.43 -2.86
C ASN A 7 7.27 -1.83 -1.87
N CYS A 8 7.46 -0.55 -1.53
CA CYS A 8 6.56 0.18 -0.64
C CYS A 8 5.21 0.47 -1.34
N SER A 9 4.08 0.28 -0.64
CA SER A 9 2.75 0.68 -1.16
C SER A 9 2.47 2.13 -0.87
N LYS A 10 2.29 2.93 -1.92
CA LYS A 10 1.91 4.35 -1.81
C LYS A 10 0.41 4.58 -1.97
N ILE A 11 -0.33 3.57 -2.44
CA ILE A 11 -1.78 3.62 -2.57
C ILE A 11 -2.36 2.99 -1.31
N HIS A 12 -3.20 3.75 -0.62
CA HIS A 12 -3.82 3.37 0.63
C HIS A 12 -5.34 3.29 0.45
N TYR A 13 -5.93 2.30 1.11
CA TYR A 13 -7.37 2.09 1.14
C TYR A 13 -8.02 3.07 2.13
N ILE A 14 -9.14 3.68 1.73
CA ILE A 14 -9.97 4.52 2.63
C ILE A 14 -11.37 3.92 2.78
N SER A 15 -12.03 3.63 1.66
CA SER A 15 -13.37 3.02 1.62
C SER A 15 -13.55 2.21 0.34
N PRO A 16 -14.63 1.42 0.18
CA PRO A 16 -14.80 0.54 -0.99
C PRO A 16 -14.74 1.26 -2.34
N ASN A 17 -14.99 2.56 -2.35
CA ASN A 17 -15.02 3.43 -3.52
C ASN A 17 -14.00 4.59 -3.46
N ILE A 18 -13.12 4.64 -2.45
CA ILE A 18 -12.16 5.74 -2.25
C ILE A 18 -10.80 5.16 -1.85
N TYR A 19 -9.77 5.57 -2.58
CA TYR A 19 -8.36 5.33 -2.27
C TYR A 19 -7.62 6.66 -2.23
N CYS A 20 -6.51 6.72 -1.50
CA CYS A 20 -5.61 7.87 -1.51
C CYS A 20 -4.17 7.44 -1.83
N CYS A 21 -3.40 8.39 -2.35
CA CYS A 21 -1.97 8.22 -2.57
C CYS A 21 -1.21 9.08 -1.55
N GLY A 22 -0.27 8.48 -0.84
CA GLY A 22 0.60 9.16 0.11
C GLY A 22 1.89 9.67 -0.54
N ALA A 23 2.30 10.89 -0.19
CA ALA A 23 3.62 11.44 -0.49
C ALA A 23 4.14 12.22 0.74
N GLY A 24 5.47 12.26 0.92
CA GLY A 24 6.10 12.87 2.10
C GLY A 24 6.50 11.84 3.16
N THR A 25 6.32 12.15 4.44
CA THR A 25 6.66 11.26 5.55
C THR A 25 5.76 10.02 5.55
N ALA A 26 6.34 8.84 5.32
CA ALA A 26 5.58 7.59 5.20
C ALA A 26 4.69 7.29 6.42
N ALA A 27 5.22 7.46 7.64
CA ALA A 27 4.48 7.22 8.88
C ALA A 27 3.25 8.13 9.02
N ASP A 28 3.39 9.42 8.69
CA ASP A 28 2.30 10.39 8.77
C ASP A 28 1.20 10.06 7.75
N THR A 29 1.59 9.71 6.52
CA THR A 29 0.62 9.34 5.47
C THR A 29 -0.16 8.08 5.82
N GLU A 30 0.50 7.08 6.41
CA GLU A 30 -0.13 5.83 6.79
C GLU A 30 -1.11 6.04 7.95
N MET A 31 -0.68 6.71 9.01
CA MET A 31 -1.51 6.94 10.19
C MET A 31 -2.69 7.87 9.89
N THR A 32 -2.48 8.95 9.13
CA THR A 32 -3.55 9.87 8.72
C THR A 32 -4.61 9.13 7.90
N THR A 33 -4.18 8.27 6.98
CA THR A 33 -5.11 7.51 6.14
C THR A 33 -5.90 6.50 6.97
N GLN A 34 -5.25 5.79 7.89
CA GLN A 34 -5.92 4.82 8.77
C GLN A 34 -7.01 5.50 9.61
N ILE A 35 -6.70 6.65 10.23
CA ILE A 35 -7.68 7.39 11.04
C ILE A 35 -8.89 7.82 10.19
N ILE A 36 -8.65 8.34 8.99
CA ILE A 36 -9.72 8.78 8.09
C ILE A 36 -10.55 7.60 7.58
N SER A 37 -9.92 6.46 7.29
CA SER A 37 -10.62 5.23 6.88
C SER A 37 -11.59 4.76 7.96
N SER A 38 -11.14 4.67 9.21
CA SER A 38 -11.98 4.27 10.34
C SER A 38 -13.15 5.24 10.57
N ASN A 39 -12.90 6.55 10.48
CA ASN A 39 -13.97 7.53 10.66
C ASN A 39 -15.00 7.51 9.52
N LEU A 40 -14.57 7.24 8.28
CA LEU A 40 -15.48 7.09 7.15
C LEU A 40 -16.27 5.79 7.19
N GLU A 41 -15.66 4.71 7.68
CA GLU A 41 -16.35 3.45 7.93
C GLU A 41 -17.45 3.64 8.98
N LEU A 42 -17.15 4.29 10.11
CA LEU A 42 -18.14 4.65 11.12
C LEU A 42 -19.25 5.54 10.55
N HIS A 43 -18.89 6.54 9.73
CA HIS A 43 -19.88 7.40 9.06
C HIS A 43 -20.76 6.62 8.08
N SER A 44 -20.19 5.67 7.34
CA SER A 44 -20.91 4.79 6.42
C SER A 44 -21.90 3.89 7.16
N LEU A 45 -21.48 3.31 8.29
CA LEU A 45 -22.32 2.47 9.14
C LEU A 45 -23.46 3.27 9.78
N SER A 46 -23.18 4.50 10.24
CA SER A 46 -24.19 5.37 10.85
C SER A 46 -25.21 5.90 9.84
N THR A 47 -24.78 6.26 8.62
CA THR A 47 -25.68 6.83 7.60
C THR A 47 -26.35 5.78 6.72
N GLY A 48 -25.88 4.52 6.77
CA GLY A 48 -26.32 3.45 5.88
C GLY A 48 -26.05 3.72 4.40
N ARG A 49 -25.12 4.62 4.07
CA ARG A 49 -24.81 5.06 2.70
C ARG A 49 -23.32 5.04 2.45
N LEU A 50 -22.94 4.78 1.20
CA LEU A 50 -21.54 4.83 0.77
C LEU A 50 -20.96 6.25 0.95
N PRO A 51 -19.72 6.36 1.46
CA PRO A 51 -19.08 7.64 1.69
C PRO A 51 -18.78 8.36 0.37
N ARG A 52 -18.92 9.69 0.39
CA ARG A 52 -18.58 10.57 -0.74
C ARG A 52 -17.14 11.05 -0.62
N VAL A 53 -16.45 11.19 -1.76
CA VAL A 53 -15.09 11.76 -1.83
C VAL A 53 -15.03 13.15 -1.18
N ALA A 54 -16.08 13.96 -1.32
CA ALA A 54 -16.18 15.27 -0.66
C ALA A 54 -16.15 15.19 0.88
N THR A 55 -16.73 14.13 1.47
CA THR A 55 -16.68 13.90 2.92
C THR A 55 -15.26 13.56 3.36
N ALA A 56 -14.62 12.62 2.65
CA ALA A 56 -13.23 12.24 2.91
C ALA A 56 -12.27 13.44 2.79
N ASN A 57 -12.40 14.22 1.73
CA ASN A 57 -11.58 15.42 1.49
C ASN A 57 -11.79 16.47 2.60
N ARG A 58 -13.02 16.66 3.07
CA ARG A 58 -13.29 17.61 4.16
C ARG A 58 -12.70 17.17 5.50
N MET A 59 -12.79 15.88 5.83
CA MET A 59 -12.20 15.33 7.06
C MET A 59 -10.67 15.40 7.04
N LEU A 60 -10.06 15.06 5.90
CA LEU A 60 -8.61 15.21 5.68
C LEU A 60 -8.19 16.68 5.81
N LYS A 61 -8.87 17.61 5.13
CA LYS A 61 -8.57 19.04 5.21
C LYS A 61 -8.68 19.56 6.63
N GLN A 62 -9.73 19.22 7.38
CA GLN A 62 -9.89 19.68 8.77
C GLN A 62 -8.78 19.13 9.69
N MET A 63 -8.44 17.85 9.55
CA MET A 63 -7.38 17.21 10.33
C MET A 63 -6.01 17.83 10.03
N LEU A 64 -5.66 17.96 8.74
CA LEU A 64 -4.37 18.49 8.31
C LEU A 64 -4.23 20.00 8.61
N PHE A 65 -5.31 20.77 8.45
CA PHE A 65 -5.31 22.20 8.75
C PHE A 65 -5.15 22.50 10.24
N SER A 66 -5.55 21.56 11.10
CA SER A 66 -5.28 21.67 12.54
C SER A 66 -3.81 21.44 12.90
N LEU A 67 -3.05 20.76 12.03
CA LEU A 67 -1.65 20.39 12.25
C LEU A 67 -0.68 21.38 11.60
N ILE A 68 -0.98 21.93 10.42
CA ILE A 68 -0.08 22.83 9.67
C ILE A 68 -0.90 23.83 8.82
N HIS A 69 -0.61 25.14 8.93
CA HIS A 69 -1.10 26.15 7.98
C HIS A 69 -0.42 25.96 6.61
N CYS A 70 -1.12 25.38 5.64
CA CYS A 70 -0.73 25.54 4.24
C CYS A 70 -1.95 25.54 3.31
N SER A 71 -2.14 26.66 2.62
CA SER A 71 -3.17 26.87 1.61
C SER A 71 -2.68 26.34 0.26
N SER A 72 -3.19 25.21 -0.20
CA SER A 72 -3.01 24.78 -1.58
C SER A 72 -4.27 24.06 -2.04
N ASN A 73 -5.15 24.82 -2.70
CA ASN A 73 -6.24 24.29 -3.49
C ASN A 73 -5.68 23.97 -4.87
N ASN A 74 -5.63 22.70 -5.24
CA ASN A 74 -5.56 22.32 -6.65
C ASN A 74 -6.50 21.15 -6.87
N ASP A 75 -7.65 21.47 -7.44
CA ASP A 75 -8.58 20.53 -8.04
C ASP A 75 -8.03 20.19 -9.44
N ALA A 76 -7.63 18.94 -9.65
CA ALA A 76 -7.33 18.43 -10.99
C ALA A 76 -8.14 17.16 -11.22
N ALA A 77 -9.36 17.35 -11.72
CA ALA A 77 -10.16 16.31 -12.33
C ALA A 77 -9.85 16.30 -13.84
N ALA A 78 -9.23 15.23 -14.33
CA ALA A 78 -9.10 14.99 -15.77
C ALA A 78 -9.96 13.78 -16.14
N CYS A 79 -11.01 14.03 -16.93
CA CYS A 79 -11.81 13.02 -17.60
C CYS A 79 -11.05 12.50 -18.82
N VAL A 80 -10.83 11.18 -18.87
CA VAL A 80 -10.30 10.49 -20.05
C VAL A 80 -11.34 9.43 -20.42
N ASP A 81 -11.84 9.51 -21.65
CA ASP A 81 -13.04 8.78 -22.10
C ASP A 81 -12.79 7.29 -22.44
N GLN A 82 -11.59 6.75 -22.22
CA GLN A 82 -11.28 5.32 -22.35
C GLN A 82 -10.34 4.83 -21.22
N GLU A 83 -10.75 3.76 -20.52
CA GLU A 83 -10.03 3.20 -19.36
C GLU A 83 -8.56 2.85 -19.66
N GLU A 84 -8.26 2.29 -20.82
CA GLU A 84 -6.90 1.90 -21.21
C GLU A 84 -6.01 3.11 -21.57
N GLU A 85 -6.59 4.16 -22.13
CA GLU A 85 -5.85 5.40 -22.41
C GLU A 85 -5.48 6.11 -21.10
N ALA A 86 -6.41 6.11 -20.13
CA ALA A 86 -6.16 6.64 -18.80
C ALA A 86 -5.04 5.89 -18.07
N LYS A 87 -5.03 4.55 -18.12
CA LYS A 87 -3.96 3.72 -17.54
C LYS A 87 -2.59 4.07 -18.16
N ARG A 88 -2.52 4.18 -19.49
CA ARG A 88 -1.28 4.53 -20.21
C ARG A 88 -0.79 5.92 -19.84
N LEU A 89 -1.66 6.92 -19.79
CA LEU A 89 -1.30 8.29 -19.43
C LEU A 89 -0.72 8.37 -18.00
N VAL A 90 -1.38 7.72 -17.04
CA VAL A 90 -0.92 7.69 -15.64
C VAL A 90 0.38 6.91 -15.51
N ARG A 91 0.51 5.78 -16.21
CA ARG A 91 1.77 5.02 -16.27
C ARG A 91 2.91 5.90 -16.78
N ASP A 92 2.72 6.62 -17.89
CA ASP A 92 3.77 7.44 -18.50
C ASP A 92 4.18 8.62 -17.61
N ALA A 93 3.22 9.24 -16.91
CA ALA A 93 3.50 10.27 -15.93
C ALA A 93 4.34 9.75 -14.74
N ILE A 94 3.99 8.57 -14.20
CA ILE A 94 4.73 7.94 -13.10
C ILE A 94 6.12 7.50 -13.56
N ALA A 95 6.21 6.89 -14.77
CA ALA A 95 7.48 6.48 -15.36
C ALA A 95 8.42 7.69 -15.55
N ALA A 96 7.90 8.81 -16.07
CA ALA A 96 8.66 10.04 -16.20
C ALA A 96 9.16 10.56 -14.83
N GLY A 97 8.36 10.46 -13.77
CA GLY A 97 8.79 10.78 -12.42
C GLY A 97 9.93 9.88 -11.93
N ILE A 98 9.81 8.56 -12.13
CA ILE A 98 10.84 7.57 -11.76
C ILE A 98 12.18 7.83 -12.44
N PHE A 99 12.18 8.19 -13.72
CA PHE A 99 13.44 8.43 -14.46
C PHE A 99 14.07 9.79 -14.17
N ASN A 100 13.29 10.78 -13.73
CA ASN A 100 13.77 12.15 -13.51
C ASN A 100 13.99 12.51 -12.03
N ASP A 101 13.48 11.72 -11.09
CA ASP A 101 13.67 11.94 -9.65
C ASP A 101 14.44 10.77 -9.02
N LEU A 102 15.55 11.09 -8.34
CA LEU A 102 16.36 10.11 -7.60
C LEU A 102 15.59 9.52 -6.42
N GLY A 103 14.63 10.27 -5.86
CA GLY A 103 13.73 9.87 -4.77
C GLY A 103 12.67 8.85 -5.17
N SER A 104 12.45 8.67 -6.47
CA SER A 104 11.39 7.86 -7.04
C SER A 104 11.97 6.68 -7.82
N GLY A 105 11.40 5.49 -7.66
CA GLY A 105 11.94 4.28 -8.26
C GLY A 105 11.06 3.06 -8.05
N SER A 106 11.45 1.94 -8.66
CA SER A 106 10.81 0.63 -8.58
C SER A 106 9.62 0.42 -9.52
N ASN A 107 8.56 -0.26 -9.06
CA ASN A 107 7.43 -0.69 -9.85
C ASN A 107 6.36 0.40 -9.94
N ILE A 108 5.56 0.37 -11.01
CA ILE A 108 4.39 1.22 -11.19
C ILE A 108 3.18 0.41 -10.75
N ASP A 109 2.46 0.92 -9.75
CA ASP A 109 1.20 0.36 -9.27
C ASP A 109 0.04 1.26 -9.74
N LEU A 110 -1.06 0.64 -10.19
CA LEU A 110 -2.27 1.36 -10.59
C LEU A 110 -3.47 0.87 -9.78
N CYS A 111 -4.34 1.80 -9.40
CA CYS A 111 -5.65 1.51 -8.83
C CYS A 111 -6.71 2.12 -9.73
N VAL A 112 -7.57 1.29 -10.31
CA VAL A 112 -8.66 1.72 -11.20
C VAL A 112 -9.96 1.57 -10.45
N ILE A 113 -10.68 2.69 -10.27
CA ILE A 113 -11.93 2.75 -9.54
C ILE A 113 -13.06 3.03 -10.54
N THR A 114 -13.95 2.06 -10.72
CA THR A 114 -15.18 2.20 -11.50
C THR A 114 -16.41 2.15 -10.59
N LYS A 115 -17.60 2.48 -11.09
CA LYS A 115 -18.83 2.55 -10.27
C LYS A 115 -19.23 1.24 -9.57
N GLY A 116 -18.66 0.09 -9.96
CA GLY A 116 -18.97 -1.21 -9.36
C GLY A 116 -17.76 -2.13 -9.15
N LYS A 117 -16.55 -1.69 -9.53
CA LYS A 117 -15.35 -2.52 -9.45
C LYS A 117 -14.13 -1.66 -9.10
N VAL A 118 -13.30 -2.19 -8.21
CA VAL A 118 -11.97 -1.66 -7.94
C VAL A 118 -10.96 -2.70 -8.38
N ASP A 119 -10.06 -2.31 -9.29
CA ASP A 119 -8.95 -3.14 -9.75
C ASP A 119 -7.63 -2.58 -9.22
N TYR A 120 -6.98 -3.38 -8.38
CA TYR A 120 -5.66 -3.07 -7.84
C TYR A 120 -4.59 -3.85 -8.61
N LEU A 121 -3.76 -3.14 -9.37
CA LEU A 121 -2.75 -3.71 -10.26
C LEU A 121 -1.35 -3.45 -9.68
N ARG A 122 -0.80 -4.45 -8.99
CA ARG A 122 0.53 -4.42 -8.36
C ARG A 122 1.31 -5.70 -8.67
N PRO A 123 2.40 -5.65 -9.45
CA PRO A 123 2.84 -4.53 -10.27
C PRO A 123 2.01 -4.40 -11.56
N HIS A 124 1.66 -3.18 -11.97
CA HIS A 124 1.15 -2.94 -13.31
C HIS A 124 2.29 -2.95 -14.33
N ASP A 125 3.42 -2.30 -14.00
CA ASP A 125 4.62 -2.29 -14.84
C ASP A 125 5.91 -2.29 -13.99
N VAL A 126 6.98 -2.84 -14.55
CA VAL A 126 8.30 -2.93 -13.92
C VAL A 126 9.27 -2.08 -14.73
N ALA A 127 9.45 -0.82 -14.31
CA ALA A 127 10.29 0.14 -15.02
C ALA A 127 11.77 -0.31 -15.10
N ASN A 128 12.29 -0.94 -14.03
CA ASN A 128 13.69 -1.35 -13.93
C ASN A 128 13.82 -2.80 -13.45
N LYS A 129 14.53 -3.64 -14.23
CA LYS A 129 14.88 -5.02 -13.83
C LYS A 129 16.21 -5.05 -13.09
N LYS A 130 16.25 -5.75 -11.96
CA LYS A 130 17.49 -5.94 -11.19
C LYS A 130 18.44 -6.87 -11.94
N GLY A 131 19.72 -6.48 -12.06
CA GLY A 131 20.75 -7.34 -12.63
C GLY A 131 20.96 -8.63 -11.84
N VAL A 132 21.39 -9.69 -12.55
CA VAL A 132 21.73 -10.99 -11.94
C VAL A 132 23.15 -10.92 -11.38
N ARG A 133 23.35 -11.44 -10.16
CA ARG A 133 24.69 -11.52 -9.56
C ARG A 133 25.51 -12.55 -10.31
N THR A 134 26.68 -12.16 -10.82
CA THR A 134 27.58 -13.05 -11.59
C THR A 134 28.23 -14.14 -10.74
N GLY A 135 28.36 -13.94 -9.43
CA GLY A 135 29.01 -14.88 -8.51
C GLY A 135 28.20 -15.15 -7.25
N SER A 136 28.48 -16.30 -6.61
CA SER A 136 27.95 -16.67 -5.30
C SER A 136 28.89 -16.19 -4.20
N TYR A 137 28.34 -15.45 -3.25
CA TYR A 137 29.06 -14.98 -2.05
C TYR A 137 28.64 -15.78 -0.80
N ARG A 138 28.14 -17.00 -0.99
CA ARG A 138 27.66 -17.86 0.09
C ARG A 138 28.86 -18.58 0.72
N TYR A 139 29.23 -18.19 1.93
CA TYR A 139 30.22 -18.90 2.72
C TYR A 139 29.68 -20.23 3.25
N LYS A 140 30.57 -21.21 3.47
CA LYS A 140 30.21 -22.48 4.11
C LYS A 140 29.85 -22.25 5.58
N HIS A 141 29.07 -23.15 6.17
CA HIS A 141 28.77 -23.09 7.60
C HIS A 141 30.07 -23.14 8.44
N GLY A 142 30.12 -22.40 9.55
CA GLY A 142 31.29 -22.36 10.44
C GLY A 142 32.35 -21.31 10.11
N THR A 143 32.16 -20.49 9.07
CA THR A 143 33.14 -19.44 8.69
C THR A 143 33.12 -18.21 9.61
N THR A 144 32.09 -18.06 10.45
CA THR A 144 31.93 -16.92 11.36
C THR A 144 32.26 -17.36 12.79
N GLY A 145 33.16 -16.65 13.47
CA GLY A 145 33.47 -16.90 14.88
C GLY A 145 32.28 -16.56 15.77
N VAL A 146 31.77 -17.55 16.51
CA VAL A 146 30.66 -17.39 17.47
C VAL A 146 31.23 -17.47 18.89
N LEU A 147 31.09 -16.40 19.68
CA LEU A 147 31.60 -16.36 21.06
C LEU A 147 30.71 -17.13 22.03
N THR A 148 29.40 -16.90 21.96
CA THR A 148 28.41 -17.54 22.85
C THR A 148 27.18 -17.92 22.04
N LYS A 149 26.59 -19.07 22.34
CA LYS A 149 25.36 -19.57 21.71
C LYS A 149 24.41 -20.09 22.79
N THR A 150 23.17 -19.62 22.78
CA THR A 150 22.09 -20.12 23.64
C THR A 150 21.00 -20.73 22.77
N VAL A 151 20.49 -21.91 23.15
CA VAL A 151 19.42 -22.61 22.43
C VAL A 151 18.26 -22.82 23.40
N ALA A 152 17.07 -22.34 23.03
CA ALA A 152 15.84 -22.52 23.79
C ALA A 152 14.90 -23.48 23.02
N PRO A 153 14.74 -24.74 23.47
CA PRO A 153 13.79 -25.67 22.85
C PRO A 153 12.34 -25.25 23.16
N LEU A 154 11.47 -25.28 22.16
CA LEU A 154 10.03 -25.07 22.33
C LEU A 154 9.36 -26.42 22.59
N ASN A 155 8.68 -26.56 23.73
CA ASN A 155 7.84 -27.73 24.02
C ASN A 155 6.47 -27.50 23.38
N LEU A 156 6.18 -28.20 22.28
CA LEU A 156 4.84 -28.24 21.69
C LEU A 156 4.10 -29.44 22.28
N GLU A 157 3.03 -29.17 23.04
CA GLU A 157 2.02 -30.19 23.33
C GLU A 157 1.16 -30.38 22.09
N VAL A 158 1.29 -31.52 21.42
CA VAL A 158 0.41 -31.91 20.31
C VAL A 158 -0.90 -32.40 20.94
N VAL A 159 -1.93 -31.57 20.90
CA VAL A 159 -3.29 -31.97 21.26
C VAL A 159 -3.89 -32.67 20.03
N GLU A 160 -4.08 -33.98 20.10
CA GLU A 160 -4.81 -34.73 19.08
C GLU A 160 -6.32 -34.48 19.25
N GLU A 161 -6.93 -33.70 18.35
CA GLU A 161 -8.38 -33.65 18.21
C GLU A 161 -8.87 -34.87 17.43
N SER A 162 -9.57 -35.78 18.12
CA SER A 162 -10.32 -36.86 17.46
C SER A 162 -11.69 -36.33 17.04
N VAL A 163 -11.88 -36.12 15.74
CA VAL A 163 -13.19 -35.79 15.18
C VAL A 163 -14.03 -37.06 15.17
N GLN A 164 -14.99 -37.16 16.10
CA GLN A 164 -16.00 -38.22 16.06
C GLN A 164 -17.05 -37.84 15.01
N THR A 165 -17.07 -38.57 13.90
CA THR A 165 -18.17 -38.52 12.94
C THR A 165 -19.38 -39.22 13.53
N MET A 166 -20.46 -38.48 13.73
CA MET A 166 -21.74 -39.04 14.17
C MET A 166 -22.52 -39.50 12.94
N ASP A 167 -22.74 -40.80 12.79
CA ASP A 167 -23.61 -41.34 11.75
C ASP A 167 -25.06 -41.00 12.07
N THR A 168 -25.66 -40.07 11.30
CA THR A 168 -27.10 -39.83 11.33
C THR A 168 -27.79 -40.85 10.43
N SER A 169 -28.51 -41.77 11.07
CA SER A 169 -29.45 -42.72 10.43
C SER A 169 -30.68 -42.02 9.88
#